data_AF-A0A3B8Y4J3-F1
#
_entry.id   AF-A0A3B8Y4J3-F1
#
_cell.length_a   1.000
_cell.length_b   1.000
_cell.length_c   1.000
_cell.angle_alpha   90.00
_cell.angle_beta   90.00
_cell.angle_gamma   90.00
#
_symmetry.space_group_name_H-M   'P 1'
#
loop_
_entity.id
_entity.type
_entity.pdbx_description
1 polymer ?
#
loop_
_entity_poly.entity_id
_entity_poly.type
_entity_poly.pdbx_seq_one_letter_code
_entity_poly.pdbx_strand_id
1 'polypeptide(L)'
;MKPKTEEFIKLIDKAIDISQDMLSMKSHNSERLNQLITILKNIKNDAIDGTLESSKGSINLGLSRNTSDWIEPLDSPLLNAVGEIEKYYQKNL
;
A
#
# COMPACT_ATOMS: atom_id res chain seq x y z
N MET A 1 -9.70 -17.15 -6.43
CA MET A 1 -8.71 -16.56 -5.49
C MET A 1 -9.17 -16.84 -4.06
N LYS A 2 -8.28 -16.80 -3.06
CA LYS A 2 -8.71 -16.92 -1.65
C LYS A 2 -9.39 -15.61 -1.22
N PRO A 3 -10.47 -15.63 -0.42
CA PRO A 3 -11.19 -14.41 -0.02
C PRO A 3 -10.28 -13.38 0.67
N LYS A 4 -9.30 -13.87 1.45
CA LYS A 4 -8.31 -13.01 2.10
C LYS A 4 -7.42 -12.23 1.12
N THR A 5 -7.11 -12.83 -0.03
CA THR A 5 -6.31 -12.20 -1.10
C THR A 5 -7.12 -11.14 -1.83
N GLU A 6 -8.41 -11.37 -2.06
CA GLU A 6 -9.29 -10.39 -2.70
C GLU A 6 -9.49 -9.14 -1.84
N GLU A 7 -9.69 -9.31 -0.53
CA GLU A 7 -9.74 -8.17 0.41
C GLU A 7 -8.41 -7.42 0.47
N PHE A 8 -7.28 -8.14 0.45
CA PHE A 8 -5.96 -7.51 0.40
C PHE A 8 -5.76 -6.67 -0.86
N ILE A 9 -6.15 -7.20 -2.02
CA ILE A 9 -6.07 -6.48 -3.29
C ILE A 9 -6.94 -5.22 -3.28
N LYS A 10 -8.15 -5.28 -2.69
CA LYS A 10 -9.02 -4.10 -2.55
C LYS A 10 -8.37 -2.99 -1.72
N LEU A 11 -7.67 -3.35 -0.64
CA LEU A 11 -6.95 -2.37 0.18
C LEU A 11 -5.81 -1.72 -0.62
N ILE A 12 -5.09 -2.51 -1.42
CA ILE A 12 -4.04 -1.99 -2.30
C ILE A 12 -4.61 -1.06 -3.37
N ASP A 13 -5.71 -1.45 -4.03
CA ASP A 13 -6.36 -0.62 -5.04
C ASP A 13 -6.81 0.73 -4.47
N LYS A 14 -7.41 0.73 -3.27
CA LYS A 14 -7.77 1.97 -2.56
C LYS A 14 -6.54 2.87 -2.32
N ALA A 15 -5.40 2.32 -1.92
CA ALA A 15 -4.19 3.13 -1.70
C ALA A 15 -3.59 3.66 -3.01
N ILE A 16 -3.70 2.90 -4.10
CA ILE A 16 -3.29 3.34 -5.43
C ILE A 16 -4.16 4.51 -5.89
N ASP A 17 -5.49 4.41 -5.75
CA ASP A 17 -6.43 5.47 -6.14
C ASP A 17 -6.14 6.76 -5.38
N ILE A 18 -5.99 6.69 -4.05
CA ILE A 18 -5.61 7.85 -3.23
C ILE A 18 -4.28 8.46 -3.70
N SER A 19 -3.28 7.61 -4.01
CA SER A 19 -1.98 8.10 -4.49
C SER A 19 -2.10 8.80 -5.85
N GLN A 20 -2.95 8.30 -6.76
CA GLN A 20 -3.18 8.89 -8.08
C GLN A 20 -3.96 10.21 -7.99
N ASP A 21 -4.95 10.29 -7.10
CA ASP A 21 -5.67 11.54 -6.83
C ASP A 21 -4.71 12.61 -6.29
N MET A 22 -3.86 12.26 -5.34
CA MET A 22 -2.83 13.16 -4.81
C MET A 22 -1.79 13.59 -5.87
N LEU A 23 -1.44 12.69 -6.80
CA LEU A 23 -0.55 13.00 -7.92
C LEU A 23 -1.19 14.05 -8.85
N SER A 24 -2.49 13.89 -9.12
CA SER A 24 -3.28 14.76 -9.99
C SER A 24 -3.45 16.17 -9.42
N MET A 25 -3.38 16.30 -8.08
CA MET A 25 -3.40 17.59 -7.37
C MET A 25 -2.07 18.37 -7.42
N LYS A 26 -1.08 17.95 -8.23
CA LYS A 26 0.26 18.55 -8.32
C LYS A 26 0.97 18.66 -6.97
N SER A 27 0.95 17.57 -6.20
CA SER A 27 1.73 17.47 -4.95
C SER A 27 3.24 17.60 -5.21
N HIS A 28 3.95 18.27 -4.29
CA HIS A 28 5.42 18.39 -4.28
C HIS A 28 6.14 17.03 -4.22
N ASN A 29 5.43 15.95 -3.90
CA ASN A 29 5.97 14.60 -3.71
C ASN A 29 5.64 13.63 -4.86
N SER A 30 5.45 14.14 -6.08
CA SER A 30 5.03 13.35 -7.25
C SER A 30 5.94 12.15 -7.56
N GLU A 31 7.26 12.30 -7.41
CA GLU A 31 8.22 11.19 -7.59
C GLU A 31 8.01 10.10 -6.54
N ARG A 32 7.89 10.47 -5.26
CA ARG A 32 7.66 9.53 -4.16
C ARG A 32 6.29 8.84 -4.27
N LEU A 33 5.26 9.56 -4.73
CA LEU A 33 3.95 9.00 -5.03
C LEU A 33 4.01 7.97 -6.17
N ASN A 34 4.74 8.26 -7.25
CA ASN A 34 4.93 7.31 -8.35
C ASN A 34 5.70 6.05 -7.91
N GLN A 35 6.72 6.20 -7.06
CA GLN A 35 7.43 5.07 -6.46
C GLN A 35 6.49 4.22 -5.59
N LEU A 36 5.68 4.85 -4.73
CA LEU A 36 4.71 4.15 -3.89
C LEU A 36 3.67 3.39 -4.74
N ILE A 37 3.12 4.03 -5.77
CA ILE A 37 2.18 3.38 -6.71
C ILE A 37 2.82 2.15 -7.36
N THR A 38 4.10 2.24 -7.73
CA THR A 38 4.84 1.13 -8.35
C THR A 38 4.99 -0.03 -7.36
N ILE A 39 5.37 0.25 -6.12
CA ILE A 39 5.48 -0.74 -5.05
C ILE A 39 4.12 -1.41 -4.79
N LEU A 40 3.05 -0.63 -4.66
CA LEU A 40 1.68 -1.14 -4.46
C LEU A 40 1.24 -2.05 -5.61
N LYS A 41 1.52 -1.67 -6.87
CA LYS A 41 1.22 -2.52 -8.05
C LYS A 41 2.00 -3.82 -8.04
N ASN A 42 3.28 -3.80 -7.66
CA ASN A 42 4.08 -5.02 -7.55
C ASN A 42 3.51 -5.95 -6.48
N ILE A 43 3.20 -5.43 -5.29
CA ILE A 43 2.59 -6.22 -4.21
C ILE A 43 1.24 -6.80 -4.64
N LYS A 44 0.43 -6.04 -5.39
CA LYS A 44 -0.83 -6.53 -5.96
C LYS A 44 -0.59 -7.70 -6.91
N ASN A 45 0.37 -7.56 -7.82
CA ASN A 45 0.70 -8.63 -8.78
C ASN A 45 1.20 -9.88 -8.04
N ASP A 46 2.10 -9.72 -7.06
CA ASP A 46 2.59 -10.84 -6.24
C ASP A 46 1.45 -11.53 -5.47
N ALA A 47 0.47 -10.75 -4.97
CA ALA A 47 -0.71 -11.28 -4.30
C ALA A 47 -1.63 -12.06 -5.26
N ILE A 48 -1.79 -11.57 -6.49
CA ILE A 48 -2.58 -12.22 -7.56
C ILE A 48 -1.91 -13.53 -7.99
N ASP A 49 -0.60 -13.49 -8.22
CA ASP A 49 0.20 -14.63 -8.68
C ASP A 49 0.45 -15.65 -7.56
N GLY A 50 0.13 -15.29 -6.31
CA GLY A 50 0.33 -16.13 -5.13
C GLY A 50 1.81 -16.30 -4.75
N THR A 51 2.67 -15.45 -5.28
CA THR A 51 4.12 -15.38 -5.00
C THR A 51 4.42 -14.48 -3.82
N LEU A 52 3.45 -13.66 -3.38
CA LEU A 52 3.61 -12.82 -2.21
C LEU A 52 3.89 -13.68 -0.99
N GLU A 53 5.07 -13.48 -0.40
CA GLU A 53 5.46 -14.19 0.80
C GLU A 53 4.44 -13.92 1.92
N SER A 54 4.17 -14.95 2.74
CA SER A 54 3.40 -14.79 3.96
C SER A 54 4.16 -13.90 4.95
N SER A 55 3.47 -12.95 5.57
CA SER A 55 4.09 -12.06 6.56
C SER A 55 4.65 -12.84 7.76
N LYS A 56 4.05 -14.02 8.04
CA LYS A 56 4.27 -14.83 9.24
C LYS A 56 4.21 -13.99 10.53
N GLY A 57 3.47 -12.88 10.51
CA GLY A 57 3.34 -11.93 11.62
C GLY A 57 4.60 -11.12 11.96
N SER A 58 5.65 -11.18 11.15
CA SER A 58 6.95 -10.52 11.43
C SER A 58 7.49 -9.68 10.27
N ILE A 59 7.09 -9.99 9.04
CA ILE A 59 7.52 -9.29 7.84
C ILE A 59 6.54 -8.15 7.56
N ASN A 60 7.09 -6.94 7.44
CA ASN A 60 6.37 -5.76 7.02
C ASN A 60 6.72 -5.43 5.57
N LEU A 61 5.79 -4.83 4.85
CA LEU A 61 6.00 -4.37 3.47
C LEU A 61 6.81 -3.07 3.43
N GLY A 62 7.05 -2.45 4.58
CA GLY A 62 7.75 -1.18 4.73
C GLY A 62 6.95 0.02 4.23
N LEU A 63 5.66 -0.15 3.93
CA LEU A 63 4.83 0.87 3.27
C LEU A 63 4.63 2.07 4.19
N SER A 64 4.21 1.83 5.44
CA SER A 64 3.99 2.91 6.41
C SER A 64 5.29 3.67 6.70
N ARG A 65 6.44 3.00 6.83
CA ARG A 65 7.72 3.67 7.06
C ARG A 65 8.15 4.51 5.85
N ASN A 66 7.97 3.97 4.64
CA ASN A 66 8.33 4.68 3.42
C ASN A 66 7.45 5.92 3.23
N THR A 67 6.15 5.84 3.52
CA THR A 67 5.20 6.96 3.34
C THR A 67 5.26 8.00 4.47
N SER A 68 5.43 7.59 5.74
CA SER A 68 5.41 8.51 6.91
C SER A 68 6.51 9.55 6.89
N ASP A 69 7.63 9.28 6.22
CA ASP A 69 8.82 10.13 6.20
C ASP A 69 8.61 11.46 5.44
N TRP A 70 7.65 11.49 4.51
CA TRP A 70 7.47 12.63 3.60
C TRP A 70 6.03 13.06 3.40
N ILE A 71 5.07 12.32 3.96
CA ILE A 71 3.66 12.71 3.90
C ILE A 71 3.30 13.51 5.13
N GLU A 72 2.89 14.75 4.91
CA GLU A 72 2.27 15.61 5.92
C GLU A 72 0.88 16.01 5.41
N PRO A 73 -0.16 16.02 6.26
CA PRO A 73 -0.17 15.71 7.69
C PRO A 73 -0.24 14.19 8.01
N LEU A 74 -0.01 13.83 9.28
CA LEU A 74 -0.16 12.48 9.85
C LEU A 74 -1.55 11.85 9.61
N ASP A 75 -2.58 12.66 9.45
CA ASP A 75 -3.94 12.22 9.08
C ASP A 75 -4.14 12.07 7.57
N SER A 76 -3.06 11.98 6.79
CA SER A 76 -3.15 11.80 5.36
C SER A 76 -3.97 10.54 5.03
N PRO A 77 -5.00 10.64 4.16
CA PRO A 77 -5.74 9.49 3.67
C PRO A 77 -4.84 8.37 3.14
N LEU A 78 -3.70 8.75 2.56
CA LEU A 78 -2.71 7.81 2.07
C LEU A 78 -1.99 7.07 3.19
N LEU A 79 -1.62 7.77 4.26
CA LEU A 79 -0.93 7.16 5.40
C LEU A 79 -1.82 6.13 6.10
N ASN A 80 -3.10 6.45 6.25
CA ASN A 80 -4.11 5.54 6.76
C ASN A 80 -4.25 4.31 5.85
N ALA A 81 -4.37 4.51 4.53
CA ALA A 81 -4.54 3.42 3.58
C ALA A 81 -3.33 2.46 3.58
N VAL A 82 -2.09 2.96 3.58
CA VAL A 82 -0.91 2.08 3.65
C VAL A 82 -0.80 1.36 5.00
N GLY A 83 -1.23 1.99 6.09
CA GLY A 83 -1.32 1.36 7.41
C GLY A 83 -2.35 0.23 7.47
N GLU A 84 -3.51 0.39 6.80
CA GLU A 84 -4.51 -0.67 6.67
C GLU A 84 -3.95 -1.89 5.92
N ILE A 85 -3.21 -1.67 4.83
CA ILE A 85 -2.56 -2.74 4.05
C ILE A 85 -1.56 -3.52 4.90
N GLU A 86 -0.63 -2.82 5.58
CA GLU A 86 0.37 -3.46 6.46
C GLU A 86 -0.30 -4.31 7.54
N LYS A 87 -1.29 -3.73 8.22
CA LYS A 87 -2.00 -4.40 9.31
C LYS A 87 -2.79 -5.61 8.82
N TYR A 88 -3.35 -5.53 7.62
CA TYR A 88 -4.03 -6.66 7.00
C TYR A 88 -3.05 -7.76 6.61
N TYR A 89 -1.94 -7.40 5.95
CA TYR A 89 -0.88 -8.32 5.56
C TYR A 89 -0.36 -9.11 6.75
N GLN A 90 0.01 -8.43 7.85
CA GLN A 90 0.48 -9.08 9.08
C GLN A 90 -0.50 -10.07 9.70
N LYS A 91 -1.81 -9.80 9.61
CA LYS A 91 -2.85 -10.59 10.28
C LYS A 91 -3.37 -11.75 9.45
N ASN A 92 -3.32 -11.64 8.13
CA ASN A 92 -4.08 -12.52 7.23
C ASN A 92 -3.24 -13.28 6.22
N LEU A 93 -2.00 -12.84 5.95
CA LEU A 93 -1.08 -13.44 4.98
C LEU A 93 0.20 -13.86 5.67
#